data_AF-A0A2W6AFP1-F1
#
_entry.id   AF-A0A2W6AFP1-F1
#
_cell.length_a   1.000
_cell.length_b   1.000
_cell.length_c   1.000
_cell.angle_alpha   90.00
_cell.angle_beta   90.00
_cell.angle_gamma   90.00
#
_symmetry.space_group_name_H-M   'P 1'
#
loop_
_entity.id
_entity.type
_entity.pdbx_description
1 polymer ?
#
loop_
_entity_poly.entity_id
_entity_poly.type
_entity_poly.pdbx_seq_one_letter_code
_entity_poly.pdbx_strand_id
1 'polypeptide(L)' 'MLDSVMFWNEPNNLSHWDFAMDPDWQEFSQMVRWAGATVKQARPDLVRVMGGISPIDPEFIV' A
#
# COMPACT_ATOMS: atom_id res chain seq x y z
N MET A 1 13.95 15.86 9.04
CA MET A 1 13.46 14.72 9.83
C MET A 1 12.37 14.05 9.00
N LEU A 2 12.28 12.71 9.00
CA LEU A 2 11.20 11.99 8.29
C LEU A 2 10.08 11.71 9.29
N ASP A 3 8.89 12.22 9.01
CA ASP A 3 7.74 12.11 9.92
C ASP A 3 6.82 10.93 9.55
N SER A 4 6.77 10.58 8.26
CA SER A 4 6.02 9.43 7.76
C SER A 4 6.63 8.82 6.50
N VAL A 5 6.17 7.61 6.15
CA VAL A 5 6.44 6.95 4.87
C VAL A 5 5.13 6.39 4.31
N MET A 6 4.98 6.54 2.99
CA MET A 6 3.85 6.00 2.23
C MET A 6 4.32 4.77 1.43
N PHE A 7 3.57 3.67 1.48
CA PHE A 7 3.95 2.44 0.75
C PHE A 7 3.44 2.39 -0.68
N TRP A 8 2.30 3.03 -0.96
CA TRP A 8 1.73 3.08 -2.31
C TRP A 8 0.76 4.25 -2.45
N ASN A 9 0.63 4.81 -3.65
CA ASN A 9 -0.42 5.79 -3.98
C ASN A 9 -1.31 5.25 -5.09
N GLU A 10 -2.62 5.26 -4.88
CA GLU A 10 -3.65 4.86 -5.85
C GLU A 10 -3.39 3.47 -6.45
N PRO A 11 -3.26 2.42 -5.62
CA PRO A 11 -3.03 1.06 -6.11
C PRO A 11 -4.19 0.52 -6.96
N ASN A 12 -5.40 1.02 -6.75
CA ASN A 12 -6.57 0.64 -7.53
C ASN A 12 -6.76 1.43 -8.83
N ASN A 13 -5.75 2.22 -9.23
CA ASN A 13 -5.72 2.84 -10.54
C ASN A 13 -5.25 1.84 -11.58
N LEU A 14 -5.95 1.76 -12.72
CA LEU A 14 -5.64 0.87 -13.83
C LEU A 14 -4.18 1.01 -14.32
N SER A 15 -3.58 2.19 -14.22
CA SER A 15 -2.20 2.41 -14.64
C SER A 15 -1.14 2.05 -13.59
N HIS A 16 -1.52 1.77 -12.35
CA HIS A 16 -0.59 1.58 -11.24
C HIS A 16 -0.45 0.12 -10.78
N TRP A 17 -1.40 -0.74 -11.14
CA TRP A 17 -1.38 -2.15 -10.77
C TRP A 17 -1.84 -3.03 -11.93
N ASP A 18 -1.27 -4.24 -12.03
CA ASP A 18 -1.70 -5.23 -13.01
C ASP A 18 -2.75 -6.16 -12.41
N PHE A 19 -4.02 -5.83 -12.64
CA PHE A 19 -5.18 -6.58 -12.17
C PHE A 19 -5.34 -7.93 -12.88
N ALA A 20 -4.74 -8.12 -14.06
CA ALA A 20 -4.77 -9.40 -14.74
C ALA A 20 -3.79 -10.38 -14.08
N MET A 21 -2.67 -9.88 -13.59
CA MET A 21 -1.68 -10.66 -12.85
C MET A 21 -2.12 -10.93 -11.40
N ASP A 22 -2.67 -9.92 -10.71
CA ASP A 22 -3.06 -10.02 -9.30
C ASP A 22 -4.52 -9.55 -9.09
N PRO A 23 -5.52 -10.32 -9.57
CA PRO A 23 -6.93 -9.93 -9.51
C PRO A 23 -7.48 -9.90 -8.07
N ASP A 24 -6.87 -10.66 -7.16
CA ASP A 24 -7.29 -10.81 -5.76
C ASP A 24 -6.42 -10.02 -4.77
N TRP A 25 -5.55 -9.13 -5.26
CA TRP A 25 -4.68 -8.27 -4.44
C TRP A 25 -3.72 -9.03 -3.50
N GLN A 26 -3.38 -10.28 -3.81
CA GLN A 26 -2.55 -11.12 -2.98
C GLN A 26 -1.10 -10.63 -2.98
N GLU A 27 -0.55 -10.33 -4.16
CA GLU A 27 0.82 -9.84 -4.28
C GLU A 27 0.94 -8.43 -3.72
N PHE A 28 0.01 -7.54 -4.08
CA PHE A 28 -0.04 -6.20 -3.53
C PHE A 28 -0.08 -6.21 -1.99
N SER A 29 -1.02 -6.96 -1.39
CA SER A 29 -1.16 -7.02 0.06
C SER A 29 0.06 -7.63 0.74
N GLN A 30 0.69 -8.64 0.12
CA GLN A 30 1.90 -9.26 0.64
C GLN A 30 3.08 -8.29 0.67
N MET A 31 3.28 -7.53 -0.41
CA MET A 31 4.33 -6.53 -0.50
C MET A 31 4.15 -5.42 0.54
N VAL A 32 2.93 -4.88 0.68
CA VAL A 32 2.63 -3.83 1.67
C VAL A 32 2.86 -4.33 3.10
N ARG A 33 2.46 -5.58 3.42
CA ARG A 33 2.72 -6.19 4.74
C ARG A 33 4.22 -6.31 5.03
N TRP A 34 5.02 -6.76 4.06
CA TRP A 34 6.47 -6.87 4.20
C TRP A 34 7.14 -5.51 4.37
N ALA A 35 6.75 -4.51 3.58
CA ALA A 35 7.24 -3.14 3.72
C ALA A 35 6.91 -2.59 5.12
N GLY A 36 5.65 -2.78 5.57
CA GLY A 36 5.18 -2.38 6.89
C GLY A 36 5.96 -2.99 8.04
N ALA A 37 6.26 -4.29 7.96
CA ALA A 37 7.05 -5.01 8.96
C ALA A 37 8.52 -4.55 8.95
N THR A 38 9.12 -4.42 7.77
CA THR A 38 10.51 -3.98 7.59
C THR A 38 10.71 -2.57 8.15
N VAL A 39 9.82 -1.63 7.82
CA VAL A 39 9.90 -0.27 8.37
C VAL A 39 9.67 -0.27 9.88
N LYS A 40 8.75 -1.09 10.42
CA LYS A 40 8.57 -1.17 11.88
C LYS A 40 9.84 -1.64 12.59
N GLN A 41 10.55 -2.61 12.02
CA GLN A 41 11.82 -3.08 12.58
C GLN A 41 12.90 -2.01 12.52
N ALA A 42 13.01 -1.29 11.40
CA ALA A 42 14.04 -0.28 11.21
C ALA A 42 13.77 1.02 12.00
N ARG A 43 12.52 1.47 12.05
CA ARG A 43 12.06 2.72 12.68
C ARG A 43 10.66 2.56 13.29
N PRO A 44 10.56 2.04 14.53
CA PRO A 44 9.29 1.74 15.17
C PRO A 44 8.32 2.90 15.27
N ASP A 45 8.84 4.13 15.40
CA ASP A 45 8.06 5.35 15.61
C ASP A 45 7.70 6.08 14.31
N LEU A 46 8.20 5.61 13.16
CA LEU A 46 7.88 6.22 11.88
C LEU A 46 6.43 5.88 11.50
N VAL A 47 5.63 6.92 11.23
CA VAL A 47 4.25 6.76 10.79
C VAL A 47 4.26 6.10 9.40
N ARG A 48 3.49 5.05 9.24
CA ARG A 48 3.37 4.29 7.99
C ARG A 48 1.95 4.46 7.48
N VAL A 49 1.80 4.94 6.26
CA VAL A 49 0.48 5.23 5.66
C VAL A 49 0.35 4.55 4.30
N MET A 50 -0.91 4.31 3.92
CA MET A 50 -1.26 4.08 2.52
C MET A 50 -1.62 5.43 1.90
N GLY A 51 -1.32 5.60 0.62
CA GLY A 51 -1.76 6.74 -0.16
C GLY A 51 -3.24 6.66 -0.49
N GLY A 52 -3.69 7.59 -1.32
CA GLY A 52 -5.07 7.68 -1.74
C GLY A 52 -5.49 6.52 -2.64
N ILE A 53 -6.76 6.55 -3.02
CA ILE A 53 -7.43 5.57 -3.88
C ILE A 53 -7.99 6.35 -5.07
N SER A 54 -7.79 5.86 -6.29
CA SER A 54 -8.26 6.49 -7.54
C SER A 54 -8.58 5.42 -8.58
N PRO A 55 -9.85 5.28 -9.02
CA PRO A 55 -11.02 6.03 -8.56
C PRO A 55 -11.35 5.74 -7.09
N ILE A 56 -12.08 6.63 -6.41
CA ILE A 56 -12.53 6.38 -5.02
C ILE A 56 -13.36 5.10 -4.98
N ASP A 57 -12.94 4.14 -4.15
CA ASP A 57 -13.56 2.84 -4.02
C ASP A 57 -13.70 2.46 -2.52
N PRO A 58 -14.93 2.44 -1.98
CA PRO A 58 -15.17 2.09 -0.58
C PRO A 58 -14.98 0.59 -0.29
N GLU A 59 -15.00 -0.28 -1.31
CA GLU A 59 -14.83 -1.72 -1.15
C GLU A 59 -13.35 -2.13 -1.11
N PHE A 60 -12.45 -1.24 -1.56
CA PHE A 60 -11.02 -1.51 -1.64
C PHE A 60 -10.29 -1.63 -0.28
N ILE A 61 -10.81 -1.00 0.78
CA ILE A 61 -10.17 -0.97 2.12
C ILE A 61 -10.81 -1.97 3.10
N VAL A 62 -11.84 -2.71 2.69
CA VAL A 62 -12.64 -3.56 3.59
C VAL A 62 -11.88 -4.82 4.04
#